data_AF-A0A2T6AWX2-F1
#
_entry.id   AF-A0A2T6AWX2-F1
#
_cell.length_a   1.000
_cell.length_b   1.000
_cell.length_c   1.000
_cell.angle_alpha   90.00
_cell.angle_beta   90.00
_cell.angle_gamma   90.00
#
_symmetry.space_group_name_H-M   'P 1'
#
loop_
_entity.id
_entity.type
_entity.pdbx_description
1 polymer ?
#
loop_
_entity_poly.entity_id
_entity_poly.type
_entity_poly.pdbx_seq_one_letter_code
_entity_poly.pdbx_strand_id
1 'polypeptide(L)'
;MVNPLHVKKSKELDDNSPTKNDIKDAKVIAQLVKDGRYSEPNVLTGVYADLRVAMIQRDRLTENLKRIKNRMHHARVNMLLELVLFRHKVTSALSE
;
A
#
# COMPACT_ATOMS: atom_id res chain seq x y z
N MET A 1 2.61 2.06 -21.97
CA MET A 1 1.96 1.14 -21.02
C MET A 1 0.69 0.60 -21.67
N VAL A 2 0.53 -0.72 -21.77
CA VAL A 2 -0.65 -1.36 -22.37
C VAL A 2 -1.69 -1.60 -21.28
N ASN A 3 -2.97 -1.30 -21.54
CA ASN A 3 -4.05 -1.50 -20.57
C ASN A 3 -4.28 -3.00 -20.31
N PRO A 4 -4.14 -3.50 -19.06
CA PRO A 4 -4.39 -4.91 -18.73
C PRO A 4 -5.80 -5.40 -19.08
N LEU A 5 -6.80 -4.51 -19.05
CA LEU A 5 -8.16 -4.83 -19.46
C LEU A 5 -8.25 -5.15 -20.96
N HIS A 6 -7.50 -4.42 -21.79
CA HIS A 6 -7.44 -4.70 -23.22
C HIS A 6 -6.69 -5.99 -23.50
N VAL A 7 -5.61 -6.27 -22.77
CA VAL A 7 -4.88 -7.54 -22.87
C VAL A 7 -5.82 -8.72 -22.58
N LYS A 8 -6.63 -8.63 -21.51
CA LYS A 8 -7.57 -9.69 -21.13
C LYS A 8 -8.68 -9.89 -22.19
N LYS A 9 -9.31 -8.80 -22.66
CA LYS A 9 -10.36 -8.87 -23.69
C LYS A 9 -9.84 -9.36 -25.04
N SER A 10 -8.66 -8.92 -25.46
CA SER A 10 -8.02 -9.40 -26.69
C SER A 10 -7.61 -10.86 -26.60
N LYS A 11 -7.16 -11.31 -25.43
CA LYS A 11 -6.87 -12.72 -25.17
C LYS A 11 -8.12 -13.61 -25.29
N GLU A 12 -9.25 -13.16 -24.76
CA GLU A 12 -10.54 -13.88 -24.86
C GLU A 12 -11.07 -14.00 -26.31
N LEU A 13 -10.71 -13.06 -27.19
CA LEU A 13 -11.11 -13.08 -28.60
C LEU A 13 -10.20 -13.94 -29.48
N ASP A 14 -8.87 -13.89 -29.26
CA ASP A 14 -7.89 -14.62 -30.08
C ASP A 14 -7.60 -16.03 -29.58
N ASP A 15 -7.83 -16.33 -28.29
CA ASP A 15 -7.49 -17.60 -27.66
C ASP A 15 -8.56 -18.03 -26.66
N ASN A 16 -9.49 -18.89 -27.09
CA ASN A 16 -10.59 -19.39 -26.26
C ASN A 16 -10.16 -20.48 -25.25
N SER A 17 -8.85 -20.55 -24.92
CA SER A 17 -8.32 -21.49 -23.94
C SER A 17 -8.10 -20.80 -22.59
N PRO A 18 -8.66 -21.31 -21.47
CA PRO A 18 -8.53 -20.72 -20.14
C PRO A 18 -7.14 -20.93 -19.50
N THR A 19 -6.10 -21.19 -20.32
CA THR A 19 -4.75 -21.46 -19.84
C THR A 19 -3.99 -20.17 -19.53
N LYS A 20 -3.62 -20.00 -18.26
CA LYS A 20 -2.74 -18.93 -17.79
C LYS A 20 -1.30 -19.24 -18.21
N ASN A 21 -0.89 -18.75 -19.38
CA ASN A 21 0.46 -18.89 -19.89
C ASN A 21 1.04 -17.49 -20.23
N ASP A 22 2.15 -17.12 -19.58
CA ASP A 22 2.79 -15.81 -19.73
C ASP A 22 3.30 -15.56 -21.16
N ILE A 23 3.61 -16.62 -21.92
CA ILE A 23 4.01 -16.54 -23.33
C ILE A 23 2.88 -15.95 -24.19
N LYS A 24 1.63 -16.30 -23.89
CA LYS A 24 0.46 -15.80 -24.61
C LYS A 24 0.22 -14.33 -24.30
N ASP A 25 0.41 -13.94 -23.04
CA ASP A 25 0.27 -12.55 -22.61
C ASP A 25 1.32 -11.66 -23.27
N ALA A 26 2.57 -12.13 -23.39
CA ALA A 26 3.63 -11.44 -24.12
C ALA A 26 3.27 -11.23 -25.61
N LYS A 27 2.68 -12.24 -26.27
CA LYS A 27 2.25 -12.14 -27.68
C LYS A 27 1.11 -11.12 -27.87
N VAL A 28 0.10 -11.14 -27.00
CA VAL A 28 -1.02 -10.19 -27.06
C VAL A 28 -0.54 -8.76 -26.76
N ILE A 29 0.35 -8.59 -25.78
CA ILE A 29 0.97 -7.30 -25.48
C ILE A 29 1.77 -6.79 -26.69
N ALA A 30 2.56 -7.64 -27.34
CA ALA A 30 3.32 -7.26 -28.53
C ALA A 30 2.42 -6.84 -29.69
N GLN A 31 1.28 -7.53 -29.89
CA GLN A 31 0.30 -7.18 -30.89
C GLN A 31 -0.37 -5.83 -30.59
N LEU A 32 -0.78 -5.59 -29.34
CA LEU A 32 -1.36 -4.31 -28.92
C LEU A 32 -0.36 -3.14 -29.02
N VAL A 33 0.94 -3.39 -28.81
CA VAL A 33 2.00 -2.41 -29.04
C VAL A 33 2.18 -2.12 -30.53
N LYS A 34 2.21 -3.15 -31.38
CA LYS A 34 2.28 -3.01 -32.85
C LYS A 34 1.10 -2.21 -33.40
N ASP A 35 -0.09 -2.43 -32.85
CA ASP A 35 -1.33 -1.76 -33.26
C ASP A 35 -1.47 -0.34 -32.68
N GLY A 36 -0.46 0.16 -31.96
CA GLY A 36 -0.46 1.50 -31.38
C GLY A 36 -1.44 1.70 -30.22
N ARG A 37 -2.05 0.63 -29.71
CA ARG A 37 -3.05 0.65 -28.62
C ARG A 37 -2.38 0.67 -27.24
N TYR A 38 -1.37 1.52 -27.08
CA TYR A 38 -0.73 1.76 -25.80
C TYR A 38 -0.86 3.23 -25.42
N SER A 39 -0.98 3.48 -24.11
CA SER A 39 -0.92 4.85 -23.59
C SER A 39 0.52 5.14 -23.23
N GLU A 40 1.03 6.29 -23.66
CA GLU A 40 2.32 6.77 -23.20
C GLU A 40 2.20 7.08 -21.69
N PRO A 41 3.00 6.44 -20.83
CA PRO A 41 2.96 6.74 -19.42
C PRO A 41 3.41 8.18 -19.23
N ASN A 42 2.61 8.98 -18.52
CA ASN A 42 3.03 10.34 -18.17
C ASN A 42 4.16 10.25 -17.13
N VAL A 43 5.39 10.27 -17.60
CA VAL A 43 6.59 10.35 -16.77
C VAL A 43 6.74 11.80 -16.37
N LEU A 44 6.35 12.12 -15.14
CA LEU A 44 6.55 13.43 -14.55
C LEU A 44 8.06 13.72 -14.55
N THR A 45 8.47 14.81 -15.19
CA THR A 45 9.86 15.26 -15.26
C THR A 45 10.02 16.64 -14.61
N GLY A 46 11.24 16.95 -14.16
CA GLY A 46 11.57 18.21 -13.50
C GLY A 46 10.76 18.45 -12.22
N VAL A 47 10.25 19.67 -12.05
CA VAL A 47 9.57 20.13 -10.82
C VAL A 47 8.39 19.22 -10.41
N TYR A 48 7.67 18.65 -11.37
CA TYR A 48 6.56 17.75 -11.08
C TYR A 48 7.00 16.39 -10.51
N ALA A 49 8.19 15.91 -10.90
CA ALA A 49 8.77 14.70 -10.33
C ALA A 49 9.17 14.95 -8.86
N ASP A 50 9.83 16.08 -8.61
CA ASP A 50 10.28 16.46 -7.27
C ASP A 50 9.09 16.67 -6.33
N LEU A 51 8.01 17.30 -6.81
CA LEU A 51 6.78 17.45 -6.04
C LEU A 51 6.18 16.10 -5.65
N ARG A 52 6.15 15.13 -6.58
CA ARG A 52 5.67 13.77 -6.28
C ARG A 52 6.53 13.09 -5.22
N VAL A 53 7.86 13.22 -5.31
CA VAL A 53 8.77 12.67 -4.31
C VAL A 53 8.52 13.33 -2.95
N ALA A 54 8.43 14.65 -2.89
CA ALA A 54 8.15 15.39 -1.66
C ALA A 54 6.81 14.99 -1.02
N MET A 55 5.76 14.84 -1.81
CA MET A 55 4.46 14.34 -1.33
C MET A 55 4.57 12.94 -0.72
N ILE A 56 5.26 12.02 -1.38
CA ILE A 56 5.49 10.66 -0.86
C ILE A 56 6.25 10.71 0.47
N GLN A 57 7.29 11.56 0.59
CA GLN A 57 8.03 11.70 1.84
C GLN A 57 7.14 12.27 2.96
N ARG A 58 6.33 13.29 2.67
CA ARG A 58 5.37 13.86 3.64
C ARG A 58 4.41 12.79 4.15
N ASP A 59 3.87 11.97 3.26
CA ASP A 59 2.91 10.93 3.63
C ASP A 59 3.57 9.86 4.54
N ARG A 60 4.80 9.44 4.20
CA ARG A 60 5.61 8.53 5.04
C ARG A 60 5.87 9.12 6.43
N LEU A 61 6.26 10.39 6.52
CA LEU A 61 6.49 11.06 7.80
C LEU A 61 5.20 11.15 8.62
N THR A 62 4.07 11.44 7.96
CA THR A 62 2.76 11.52 8.62
C THR A 62 2.34 10.17 9.19
N GLU A 63 2.54 9.08 8.46
CA GLU A 63 2.30 7.73 8.97
C GLU A 63 3.20 7.38 10.15
N ASN A 64 4.50 7.68 10.05
CA ASN A 64 5.44 7.41 11.14
C ASN A 64 5.05 8.17 12.41
N LEU A 65 4.65 9.43 12.27
CA LEU A 65 4.17 10.24 13.38
C LEU A 65 2.91 9.64 14.02
N LYS A 66 1.95 9.18 13.21
CA LYS A 66 0.76 8.47 13.70
C LYS A 66 1.15 7.20 14.47
N ARG A 67 2.07 6.39 13.94
CA ARG A 67 2.56 5.18 14.62
C ARG A 67 3.20 5.49 15.98
N ILE A 68 4.05 6.52 16.04
CA ILE A 68 4.69 6.95 17.30
C ILE A 68 3.65 7.43 18.30
N LYS A 69 2.69 8.26 17.89
CA LYS A 69 1.59 8.71 18.77
C LYS A 69 0.80 7.53 19.34
N ASN A 70 0.45 6.56 18.51
CA ASN A 70 -0.27 5.37 18.98
C ASN A 70 0.56 4.57 19.98
N ARG A 71 1.87 4.36 19.72
CA ARG A 71 2.77 3.68 20.65
C ARG A 71 2.86 4.40 22.00
N MET A 72 3.01 5.73 22.00
CA MET A 72 3.02 6.52 23.24
C MET A 72 1.71 6.42 24.00
N HIS A 73 0.58 6.46 23.29
CA HIS A 73 -0.74 6.30 23.90
C HIS A 73 -0.88 4.92 24.56
N HIS A 74 -0.53 3.85 23.86
CA HIS A 74 -0.57 2.49 24.42
C HIS A 74 0.37 2.34 25.63
N ALA A 75 1.61 2.84 25.54
CA ALA A 75 2.55 2.80 26.67
C ALA A 75 2.01 3.54 27.90
N ARG A 76 1.39 4.71 27.70
CA ARG A 76 0.75 5.48 28.77
C ARG A 76 -0.40 4.70 29.41
N VAL A 77 -1.27 4.09 28.61
CA VAL A 77 -2.41 3.32 29.12
C VAL A 77 -1.93 2.11 29.93
N ASN A 78 -0.94 1.37 29.44
CA ASN A 78 -0.39 0.23 30.16
C ASN A 78 0.25 0.65 31.49
N MET A 79 1.03 1.73 31.51
CA MET A 79 1.61 2.26 32.75
C MET A 79 0.53 2.65 33.77
N LEU A 80 -0.54 3.31 33.32
CA LEU A 80 -1.66 3.68 34.19
C LEU A 80 -2.38 2.45 34.76
N LEU A 81 -2.57 1.41 33.95
CA LEU A 81 -3.17 0.16 34.40
C LEU A 81 -2.33 -0.52 35.48
N GLU A 82 -1.02 -0.65 35.26
CA GLU A 82 -0.10 -1.23 36.25
C GLU A 82 -0.12 -0.45 37.58
N LEU A 83 -0.11 0.88 37.52
CA LEU A 83 -0.19 1.72 38.72
C LEU A 83 -1.53 1.55 39.47
N VAL A 84 -2.65 1.42 38.74
CA VAL A 84 -3.97 1.18 39.35
C VAL A 84 -4.01 -0.18 40.01
N LEU A 85 -3.48 -1.22 39.36
CA LEU A 85 -3.41 -2.57 39.92
C LEU A 85 -2.51 -2.62 41.16
N PHE A 86 -1.37 -1.92 41.13
CA PHE A 86 -0.48 -1.79 42.28
C PHE A 86 -1.19 -1.09 43.45
N ARG A 87 -1.85 0.04 43.20
CA ARG A 87 -2.64 0.73 44.24
C ARG A 87 -3.69 -0.19 44.86
N HIS A 88 -4.43 -0.93 44.03
CA HIS A 88 -5.45 -1.85 44.52
C HIS A 88 -4.87 -2.94 45.43
N LYS A 89 -3.75 -3.56 45.02
CA LYS A 89 -3.03 -4.55 45.84
C LYS A 89 -2.55 -3.99 47.18
N VAL A 90 -2.05 -2.75 47.19
CA VAL A 90 -1.61 -2.10 48.43
C VAL A 90 -2.79 -1.82 49.34
N THR A 91 -3.91 -1.32 48.80
CA THR A 91 -5.11 -1.06 49.60
C THR A 91 -5.73 -2.32 50.18
N SER A 92 -5.74 -3.43 49.44
CA SER A 92 -6.27 -4.70 49.94
C SER A 92 -5.40 -5.29 51.05
N ALA A 93 -4.07 -5.17 50.94
CA ALA A 93 -3.14 -5.63 51.95
C ALA A 93 -3.14 -4.78 53.24
N LEU A 94 -3.63 -3.55 53.18
CA LEU A 94 -3.80 -2.68 54.36
C LEU A 94 -5.16 -2.85 55.04
N SER A 95 -6.12 -3.52 54.38
CA SER A 95 -7.46 -3.81 54.92
C SER A 95 -7.59 -5.18 55.60
N GLU A 96 -6.54 -6.01 55.54
CA GLU A 96 -6.38 -7.27 56.30
C GLU A 96 -5.55 -7.02 57.57
#